data_AF-A0A2A3AQU4-F1
#
_entry.id   AF-A0A2A3AQU4-F1
#
_cell.length_a   1.000
_cell.length_b   1.000
_cell.length_c   1.000
_cell.angle_alpha   90.00
_cell.angle_beta   90.00
_cell.angle_gamma   90.00
#
_symmetry.space_group_name_H-M   'P 1'
#
loop_
_entity.id
_entity.type
_entity.pdbx_description
1 polymer ?
#
loop_
_entity_poly.entity_id
_entity_poly.type
_entity_poly.pdbx_seq_one_letter_code
_entity_poly.pdbx_strand_id
1 'polypeptide(L)'
;MTDGLSVDNALARLAVYTDKTTSAVQLADIALDMRPSHALRRCWLEEVATMLRGKEDAFDKVRRAAACVSHDRPDSEPTAMTVKRLAGSFDRAAAISPAASVQLSSLGDEHRLSTTTAEIVAWLQQQGFVGAHKHILDIGCGIGRLEYALGTHAGYVVGIDISSRMIEIARRRCAGLANVEFHLTSGLDLGDFADASFDGVLALDSFPYLVLAGVAERHFIEIARVLRRGGMAAILNYSYRTSPGIDSGDMSRLSHACGMDLVVDGEMPFGSWDGMVFLVRRDGGT
;
A
#
# COMPACT_ATOMS: atom_id res chain seq x y z
N MET A 1 20.29 12.70 13.71
CA MET A 1 19.21 12.42 12.74
C MET A 1 17.92 12.52 13.52
N THR A 2 17.09 13.52 13.28
CA THR A 2 15.71 13.47 13.79
C THR A 2 15.01 12.41 12.95
N ASP A 3 14.56 11.32 13.58
CA ASP A 3 13.64 10.33 13.00
C ASP A 3 12.28 10.99 12.71
N GLY A 4 12.30 12.01 11.84
CA GLY A 4 11.26 13.00 11.68
C GLY A 4 10.14 12.43 10.83
N LEU A 5 9.10 11.93 11.50
CA LEU A 5 7.81 11.66 10.87
C LEU A 5 7.39 12.89 10.04
N SER A 6 7.08 12.68 8.75
CA SER A 6 6.57 13.76 7.90
C SER A 6 5.28 14.34 8.50
N VAL A 7 5.01 15.61 8.25
CA VAL A 7 3.78 16.27 8.72
C VAL A 7 2.53 15.53 8.23
N ASP A 8 2.54 15.04 6.99
CA ASP A 8 1.45 14.26 6.42
C ASP A 8 1.21 12.94 7.17
N ASN A 9 2.27 12.18 7.46
CA ASN A 9 2.17 10.94 8.22
C ASN A 9 1.72 11.21 9.66
N ALA A 10 2.17 12.32 10.25
CA ALA A 10 1.69 12.76 11.57
C ALA A 10 0.20 13.06 11.56
N LEU A 11 -0.29 13.81 10.58
CA LEU A 11 -1.72 14.11 10.42
C LEU A 11 -2.54 12.83 10.20
N ALA A 12 -2.08 11.92 9.34
CA ALA A 12 -2.73 10.64 9.11
C ALA A 12 -2.81 9.80 10.41
N ARG A 13 -1.72 9.71 11.16
CA ARG A 13 -1.70 9.00 12.46
C ARG A 13 -2.61 9.68 13.48
N LEU A 14 -2.61 11.01 13.56
CA LEU A 14 -3.54 11.74 14.42
C LEU A 14 -5.00 11.44 14.02
N ALA A 15 -5.33 11.43 12.73
CA ALA A 15 -6.67 11.11 12.25
C ALA A 15 -7.13 9.69 12.66
N VAL A 16 -6.21 8.73 12.73
CA VAL A 16 -6.46 7.33 13.11
C VAL A 16 -6.56 7.15 14.63
N TYR A 17 -5.63 7.73 15.39
CA TYR A 17 -5.42 7.38 16.81
C TYR A 17 -6.00 8.38 17.82
N THR A 18 -6.41 9.56 17.38
CA THR A 18 -7.12 10.50 18.26
C THR A 18 -8.57 10.10 18.40
N ASP A 19 -9.18 10.43 19.54
CA ASP A 19 -10.60 10.17 19.75
C ASP A 19 -11.44 10.93 18.71
N LYS A 20 -12.64 10.41 18.43
CA LYS A 20 -13.53 10.95 17.39
C LYS A 20 -14.11 12.32 17.73
N THR A 21 -14.00 12.78 18.98
CA THR A 21 -14.58 14.05 19.44
C THR A 21 -13.59 15.21 19.33
N THR A 22 -12.29 14.95 19.34
CA THR A 22 -11.27 15.98 19.18
C THR A 22 -11.20 16.45 17.72
N SER A 23 -11.45 17.74 17.49
CA SER A 23 -11.40 18.37 16.16
C SER A 23 -9.96 18.63 15.70
N ALA A 24 -9.77 18.83 14.39
CA ALA A 24 -8.47 19.23 13.83
C ALA A 24 -7.97 20.56 14.44
N VAL A 25 -8.88 21.50 14.71
CA VAL A 25 -8.55 22.78 15.37
C VAL A 25 -8.05 22.56 16.79
N GLN A 26 -8.71 21.70 17.57
CA GLN A 26 -8.26 21.38 18.93
C GLN A 26 -6.88 20.73 18.95
N LEU A 27 -6.61 19.82 17.99
CA LEU A 27 -5.28 19.22 17.84
C LEU A 27 -4.23 20.27 17.45
N ALA A 28 -4.60 21.26 16.62
CA ALA A 28 -3.71 22.36 16.27
C ALA A 28 -3.40 23.27 17.48
N ASP A 29 -4.40 23.56 18.31
CA ASP A 29 -4.22 24.29 19.57
C ASP A 29 -3.26 23.55 20.51
N ILE A 30 -3.47 22.24 20.69
CA ILE A 30 -2.60 21.38 21.51
C ILE A 30 -1.16 21.39 20.96
N ALA A 31 -0.98 21.27 19.64
CA ALA A 31 0.34 21.27 19.02
C ALA A 31 1.09 22.60 19.26
N LEU A 32 0.40 23.74 19.23
CA LEU A 32 0.99 25.06 19.50
C LEU A 32 1.30 25.27 20.99
N ASP A 33 0.54 24.62 21.89
CA ASP A 33 0.76 24.68 23.34
C ASP A 33 1.92 23.80 23.81
N MET A 34 2.28 22.77 23.05
CA MET A 34 3.50 22.00 23.27
C MET A 34 4.69 22.94 23.01
N ARG A 35 5.33 23.44 24.07
CA ARG A 35 6.50 24.35 23.99
C ARG A 35 7.83 23.59 24.07
N PRO A 36 8.32 22.92 23.00
CA PRO A 36 9.60 22.25 23.05
C PRO A 36 10.74 23.26 23.17
N SER A 37 11.79 22.86 23.89
CA SER A 37 13.04 23.60 24.00
C SER A 37 13.80 23.66 22.66
N HIS A 38 13.62 22.66 21.80
CA HIS A 38 14.32 22.54 20.52
C HIS A 38 13.58 23.27 19.38
N ALA A 39 14.25 24.22 18.72
CA ALA A 39 13.66 25.08 17.67
C ALA A 39 13.07 24.28 16.50
N LEU A 40 13.79 23.26 15.99
CA LEU A 40 13.28 22.43 14.88
C LEU A 40 11.96 21.72 15.22
N ARG A 41 11.79 21.25 16.46
CA ARG A 41 10.54 20.60 16.88
C ARG A 41 9.40 21.61 17.00
N ARG A 42 9.71 22.86 17.39
CA ARG A 42 8.73 23.95 17.44
C ARG A 42 8.22 24.28 16.04
N CYS A 43 9.12 24.50 15.07
CA CYS A 43 8.72 24.77 13.69
C CYS A 43 7.90 23.62 13.09
N TRP A 44 8.27 22.37 13.39
CA TRP A 44 7.49 21.21 12.94
C TRP A 44 6.07 21.18 13.55
N LEU A 45 5.91 21.47 14.85
CA LEU A 45 4.59 21.56 15.49
C LEU A 45 3.75 22.73 14.93
N GLU A 46 4.39 23.87 14.62
CA GLU A 46 3.75 25.01 13.95
C GLU A 46 3.24 24.63 12.55
N GLU A 47 4.02 23.83 11.80
CA GLU A 47 3.63 23.32 10.49
C GLU A 47 2.44 22.33 10.59
N VAL A 48 2.49 21.41 11.56
CA VAL A 48 1.37 20.50 11.88
C VAL A 48 0.10 21.29 12.21
N ALA A 49 0.19 22.30 13.08
CA ALA A 49 -0.95 23.12 13.47
C ALA A 49 -1.51 23.92 12.28
N THR A 50 -0.65 24.48 11.44
CA THR A 50 -1.04 25.21 10.23
C THR A 50 -1.79 24.30 9.26
N MET A 51 -1.28 23.08 9.04
CA MET A 51 -1.90 22.09 8.18
C MET A 51 -3.26 21.62 8.72
N LEU A 52 -3.38 21.37 10.02
CA LEU A 52 -4.63 20.97 10.66
C LEU A 52 -5.72 22.04 10.51
N ARG A 53 -5.41 23.33 10.76
CA ARG A 53 -6.36 24.44 10.57
C ARG A 53 -6.70 24.69 9.11
N GLY A 54 -5.73 24.53 8.21
CA GLY A 54 -5.95 24.76 6.78
C GLY A 54 -6.69 23.62 6.06
N LYS A 55 -6.84 22.46 6.71
CA LYS A 55 -7.32 21.22 6.06
C LYS A 55 -8.27 20.40 6.93
N GLU A 56 -9.13 21.05 7.71
CA GLU A 56 -10.11 20.38 8.60
C GLU A 56 -10.94 19.33 7.84
N ASP A 57 -11.52 19.70 6.71
CA ASP A 57 -12.31 18.79 5.85
C ASP A 57 -11.50 17.57 5.38
N ALA A 58 -10.22 17.77 5.06
CA ALA A 58 -9.35 16.68 4.60
C ALA A 58 -9.01 15.74 5.76
N PHE A 59 -8.71 16.30 6.93
CA PHE A 59 -8.45 15.54 8.16
C PHE A 59 -9.68 14.69 8.55
N ASP A 60 -10.88 15.26 8.50
CA ASP A 60 -12.12 14.54 8.78
C ASP A 60 -12.42 13.45 7.74
N LYS A 61 -12.13 13.71 6.45
CA LYS A 61 -12.24 12.68 5.40
C LYS A 61 -11.29 11.51 5.66
N VAL A 62 -10.02 11.80 5.99
CA VAL A 62 -9.01 10.78 6.33
C VAL A 62 -9.47 9.96 7.54
N ARG A 63 -9.91 10.62 8.61
CA ARG A 63 -10.44 9.97 9.82
C ARG A 63 -11.61 9.04 9.49
N ARG A 64 -12.58 9.51 8.69
CA ARG A 64 -13.75 8.71 8.29
C ARG A 64 -13.37 7.53 7.39
N ALA A 65 -12.45 7.74 6.44
CA ALA A 65 -11.97 6.67 5.56
C ALA A 65 -11.20 5.61 6.36
N ALA A 66 -10.28 6.00 7.24
CA ALA A 66 -9.55 5.10 8.12
C ALA A 66 -10.48 4.28 9.01
N ALA A 67 -11.52 4.93 9.57
CA ALA A 67 -12.49 4.25 10.44
C ALA A 67 -13.33 3.18 9.73
N CYS A 68 -13.31 3.09 8.39
CA CYS A 68 -14.03 2.07 7.66
C CYS A 68 -13.36 0.70 7.71
N VAL A 69 -12.03 0.65 7.87
CA VAL A 69 -11.20 -0.55 7.77
C VAL A 69 -10.73 -0.97 9.16
N SER A 70 -11.21 -2.13 9.60
CA SER A 70 -10.78 -2.74 10.87
C SER A 70 -9.61 -3.68 10.61
N HIS A 71 -8.52 -3.45 11.33
CA HIS A 71 -7.28 -4.23 11.29
C HIS A 71 -7.28 -5.38 12.31
N ASP A 72 -8.42 -5.61 12.96
CA ASP A 72 -8.63 -6.72 13.87
C ASP A 72 -9.30 -7.88 13.13
N ARG A 73 -8.96 -9.09 13.54
CA ARG A 73 -9.64 -10.30 13.13
C ARG A 73 -9.99 -11.11 14.37
N PRO A 74 -11.27 -11.41 14.62
CA PRO A 74 -11.65 -12.37 15.65
C PRO A 74 -11.10 -13.76 15.31
N ASP A 75 -10.56 -14.48 16.29
CA ASP A 75 -9.96 -15.82 16.10
C ASP A 75 -10.91 -16.81 15.44
N SER A 76 -12.21 -16.66 15.64
CA SER A 76 -13.26 -17.51 15.07
C SER A 76 -13.71 -17.11 13.66
N GLU A 77 -13.25 -15.98 13.12
CA GLU A 77 -13.69 -15.48 11.81
C GLU A 77 -13.04 -16.29 10.67
N PRO A 78 -13.84 -16.98 9.82
CA PRO A 78 -13.30 -17.69 8.67
C PRO A 78 -12.63 -16.73 7.68
N THR A 79 -11.53 -17.16 7.05
CA THR A 79 -10.77 -16.36 6.09
C THR A 79 -11.64 -15.72 5.01
N ALA A 80 -12.56 -16.46 4.40
CA ALA A 80 -13.45 -15.91 3.38
C ALA A 80 -14.37 -14.79 3.91
N MET A 81 -14.77 -14.85 5.18
CA MET A 81 -15.56 -13.80 5.82
C MET A 81 -14.71 -12.56 6.09
N THR A 82 -13.47 -12.74 6.56
CA THR A 82 -12.51 -11.64 6.72
C THR A 82 -12.27 -10.91 5.39
N VAL A 83 -12.02 -11.65 4.30
CA VAL A 83 -11.82 -11.05 2.97
C VAL A 83 -13.08 -10.30 2.51
N LYS A 84 -14.27 -10.89 2.66
CA LYS A 84 -15.54 -10.22 2.31
C LYS A 84 -15.78 -8.94 3.14
N ARG A 85 -15.46 -8.96 4.43
CA ARG A 85 -15.54 -7.79 5.31
C ARG A 85 -14.57 -6.70 4.87
N LEU A 86 -13.33 -7.06 4.54
CA LEU A 86 -12.32 -6.12 4.03
C LEU A 86 -12.77 -5.49 2.71
N ALA A 87 -13.28 -6.28 1.75
CA ALA A 87 -13.82 -5.77 0.48
C ALA A 87 -14.91 -4.70 0.71
N GLY A 88 -15.91 -4.99 1.55
CA GLY A 88 -16.95 -4.02 1.88
C GLY A 88 -16.45 -2.80 2.66
N SER A 89 -15.33 -2.94 3.38
CA SER A 89 -14.70 -1.85 4.13
C SER A 89 -13.95 -0.89 3.21
N PHE A 90 -13.23 -1.43 2.23
CA PHE A 90 -12.60 -0.64 1.18
C PHE A 90 -13.61 0.01 0.23
N ASP A 91 -14.74 -0.65 -0.07
CA ASP A 91 -15.83 -0.03 -0.81
C ASP A 91 -16.32 1.26 -0.11
N ARG A 92 -16.51 1.21 1.22
CA ARG A 92 -16.92 2.38 2.02
C ARG A 92 -15.83 3.44 2.10
N ALA A 93 -14.57 3.04 2.30
CA ALA A 93 -13.44 3.96 2.39
C ALA A 93 -13.26 4.74 1.07
N ALA A 94 -13.27 4.03 -0.07
CA ALA A 94 -13.15 4.63 -1.39
C ALA A 94 -14.34 5.53 -1.76
N ALA A 95 -15.53 5.26 -1.22
CA ALA A 95 -16.68 6.14 -1.38
C ALA A 95 -16.52 7.48 -0.62
N ILE A 96 -15.73 7.50 0.46
CA ILE A 96 -15.43 8.73 1.21
C ILE A 96 -14.31 9.52 0.55
N SER A 97 -13.19 8.85 0.25
CA SER A 97 -12.04 9.44 -0.43
C SER A 97 -11.22 8.35 -1.10
N PRO A 98 -11.21 8.28 -2.45
CA PRO A 98 -10.37 7.35 -3.18
C PRO A 98 -8.90 7.44 -2.78
N ALA A 99 -8.30 8.64 -2.80
CA ALA A 99 -6.90 8.83 -2.46
C ALA A 99 -6.57 8.43 -1.00
N ALA A 100 -7.40 8.83 -0.02
CA ALA A 100 -7.16 8.45 1.37
C ALA A 100 -7.40 6.95 1.64
N SER A 101 -8.24 6.29 0.83
CA SER A 101 -8.51 4.85 0.98
C SER A 101 -7.34 3.95 0.62
N VAL A 102 -6.39 4.44 -0.20
CA VAL A 102 -5.18 3.70 -0.59
C VAL A 102 -3.90 4.26 0.04
N GLN A 103 -3.92 5.52 0.49
CA GLN A 103 -2.79 6.13 1.21
C GLN A 103 -3.30 7.25 2.12
N LEU A 104 -3.43 6.99 3.42
CA LEU A 104 -3.95 7.98 4.37
C LEU A 104 -3.13 9.27 4.42
N SER A 105 -1.80 9.17 4.26
CA SER A 105 -0.88 10.32 4.22
C SER A 105 -1.03 11.20 2.97
N SER A 106 -1.76 10.76 1.94
CA SER A 106 -2.18 11.66 0.86
C SER A 106 -3.12 12.76 1.35
N LEU A 107 -3.75 12.57 2.52
CA LEU A 107 -4.79 13.43 3.06
C LEU A 107 -5.98 13.61 2.08
N GLY A 108 -6.20 12.63 1.21
CA GLY A 108 -7.23 12.69 0.17
C GLY A 108 -6.87 13.58 -1.03
N ASP A 109 -5.62 14.03 -1.13
CA ASP A 109 -5.10 14.88 -2.19
C ASP A 109 -4.44 14.05 -3.31
N GLU A 110 -4.97 14.16 -4.53
CA GLU A 110 -4.48 13.40 -5.69
C GLU A 110 -3.07 13.82 -6.12
N HIS A 111 -2.65 15.07 -5.90
CA HIS A 111 -1.29 15.49 -6.24
C HIS A 111 -0.27 14.83 -5.31
N ARG A 112 -0.52 14.80 -4.00
CA ARG A 112 0.32 14.07 -3.03
C ARG A 112 0.39 12.59 -3.36
N LEU A 113 -0.75 11.99 -3.65
CA LEU A 113 -0.82 10.59 -4.07
C LEU A 113 0.03 10.35 -5.33
N SER A 114 -0.06 11.23 -6.33
CA SER A 114 0.72 11.14 -7.55
C SER A 114 2.22 11.32 -7.30
N THR A 115 2.64 12.20 -6.38
CA THR A 115 4.05 12.37 -6.01
C THR A 115 4.62 11.09 -5.40
N THR A 116 3.93 10.48 -4.44
CA THR A 116 4.36 9.19 -3.87
C THR A 116 4.37 8.08 -4.92
N THR A 117 3.36 8.06 -5.81
CA THR A 117 3.30 7.07 -6.89
C THR A 117 4.52 7.19 -7.81
N ALA A 118 4.92 8.41 -8.17
CA ALA A 118 6.09 8.64 -9.01
C ALA A 118 7.40 8.20 -8.32
N GLU A 119 7.53 8.43 -7.01
CA GLU A 119 8.67 7.97 -6.21
C GLU A 119 8.79 6.43 -6.24
N ILE A 120 7.67 5.74 -6.04
CA ILE A 120 7.59 4.27 -6.09
C ILE A 120 7.93 3.74 -7.49
N VAL A 121 7.36 4.33 -8.54
CA VAL A 121 7.63 3.93 -9.93
C VAL A 121 9.09 4.15 -10.30
N ALA A 122 9.71 5.25 -9.86
CA ALA A 122 11.13 5.51 -10.08
C ALA A 122 12.01 4.46 -9.39
N TRP A 123 11.66 4.04 -8.16
CA TRP A 123 12.37 2.96 -7.49
C TRP A 123 12.19 1.63 -8.22
N LEU A 124 10.97 1.28 -8.66
CA LEU A 124 10.71 0.06 -9.46
C LEU A 124 11.53 0.06 -10.77
N GLN A 125 11.68 1.21 -11.43
CA GLN A 125 12.56 1.37 -12.59
C GLN A 125 14.03 1.09 -12.25
N GLN A 126 14.54 1.64 -11.14
CA GLN A 126 15.92 1.42 -10.70
C GLN A 126 16.21 -0.05 -10.37
N GLN A 127 15.23 -0.77 -9.83
CA GLN A 127 15.36 -2.22 -9.57
C GLN A 127 15.25 -3.06 -10.85
N GLY A 128 15.00 -2.44 -12.01
CA GLY A 128 14.75 -3.14 -13.26
C GLY A 128 13.44 -3.93 -13.25
N PHE A 129 12.46 -3.55 -12.42
CA PHE A 129 11.17 -4.24 -12.28
C PHE A 129 10.27 -4.03 -13.52
N VAL A 130 10.37 -2.88 -14.17
CA VAL A 130 9.55 -2.50 -15.34
C VAL A 130 10.34 -2.60 -16.65
N GLY A 131 9.64 -2.61 -17.78
CA GLY A 131 10.22 -2.64 -19.11
C GLY A 131 9.17 -2.88 -20.19
N ALA A 132 9.40 -2.42 -21.42
CA ALA A 132 8.41 -2.45 -22.51
C ALA A 132 7.90 -3.86 -22.90
N HIS A 133 8.60 -4.92 -22.49
CA HIS A 133 8.20 -6.32 -22.72
C HIS A 133 7.67 -7.00 -21.45
N LYS A 134 7.68 -6.33 -20.30
CA LYS A 134 7.36 -6.94 -19.01
C LYS A 134 5.86 -6.93 -18.76
N HIS A 135 5.37 -8.07 -18.31
CA HIS A 135 4.01 -8.29 -17.85
C HIS A 135 3.99 -8.21 -16.32
N ILE A 136 3.21 -7.29 -15.77
CA ILE A 136 3.16 -7.03 -14.32
C ILE A 136 1.77 -7.36 -13.80
N LEU A 137 1.70 -8.11 -12.70
CA LEU A 137 0.49 -8.29 -11.89
C LEU A 137 0.59 -7.40 -10.65
N ASP A 138 -0.45 -6.62 -10.33
CA ASP A 138 -0.55 -5.87 -9.07
C ASP A 138 -1.65 -6.45 -8.18
N ILE A 139 -1.27 -6.95 -7.00
CA ILE A 139 -2.16 -7.54 -6.00
C ILE A 139 -2.64 -6.44 -5.06
N GLY A 140 -3.93 -6.14 -5.11
CA GLY A 140 -4.53 -5.04 -4.36
C GLY A 140 -4.29 -3.69 -5.06
N CYS A 141 -4.60 -3.61 -6.37
CA CYS A 141 -4.38 -2.42 -7.19
C CYS A 141 -5.10 -1.16 -6.68
N GLY A 142 -6.10 -1.32 -5.82
CA GLY A 142 -6.92 -0.25 -5.29
C GLY A 142 -7.54 0.56 -6.43
N ILE A 143 -7.28 1.87 -6.41
CA ILE A 143 -7.87 2.83 -7.35
C ILE A 143 -7.09 2.97 -8.67
N GLY A 144 -6.16 2.06 -8.99
CA GLY A 144 -5.49 2.05 -10.30
C GLY A 144 -4.32 3.04 -10.43
N ARG A 145 -3.73 3.51 -9.31
CA ARG A 145 -2.74 4.60 -9.34
C ARG A 145 -1.40 4.16 -9.93
N LEU A 146 -0.96 2.95 -9.59
CA LEU A 146 0.31 2.41 -10.05
C LEU A 146 0.17 1.95 -11.49
N GLU A 147 -0.93 1.30 -11.85
CA GLU A 147 -1.22 0.84 -13.20
C GLU A 147 -1.27 2.00 -14.19
N TYR A 148 -1.87 3.13 -13.80
CA TYR A 148 -1.85 4.34 -14.61
C TYR A 148 -0.42 4.81 -14.90
N ALA A 149 0.45 4.82 -13.88
CA ALA A 149 1.83 5.26 -14.01
C ALA A 149 2.73 4.22 -14.71
N LEU A 150 2.47 2.92 -14.48
CA LEU A 150 3.22 1.80 -15.05
C LEU A 150 2.83 1.53 -16.51
N GLY A 151 1.64 1.91 -16.95
CA GLY A 151 1.16 1.70 -18.33
C GLY A 151 2.07 2.30 -19.40
N THR A 152 2.88 3.31 -19.09
CA THR A 152 3.88 3.89 -20.00
C THR A 152 5.27 3.25 -19.91
N HIS A 153 5.48 2.35 -18.95
CA HIS A 153 6.78 1.75 -18.64
C HIS A 153 6.80 0.22 -18.74
N ALA A 154 5.64 -0.42 -18.78
CA ALA A 154 5.47 -1.88 -18.87
C ALA A 154 4.81 -2.30 -20.18
N GLY A 155 5.04 -3.53 -20.61
CA GLY A 155 4.39 -4.11 -21.78
C GLY A 155 2.90 -4.38 -21.53
N TYR A 156 2.57 -4.94 -20.37
CA TYR A 156 1.20 -5.21 -19.94
C TYR A 156 1.08 -5.13 -18.42
N VAL A 157 -0.01 -4.56 -17.90
CA VAL A 157 -0.26 -4.48 -16.46
C VAL A 157 -1.66 -5.01 -16.15
N VAL A 158 -1.73 -5.93 -15.19
CA VAL A 158 -2.97 -6.50 -14.68
C VAL A 158 -3.12 -6.10 -13.22
N GLY A 159 -4.14 -5.31 -12.90
CA GLY A 159 -4.48 -5.00 -11.51
C GLY A 159 -5.60 -5.91 -10.99
N ILE A 160 -5.44 -6.45 -9.79
CA ILE A 160 -6.52 -7.18 -9.10
C ILE A 160 -6.85 -6.55 -7.75
N ASP A 161 -8.13 -6.55 -7.39
CA ASP A 161 -8.59 -6.09 -6.08
C ASP A 161 -9.84 -6.85 -5.64
N ILE A 162 -10.07 -6.95 -4.33
CA ILE A 162 -11.26 -7.58 -3.74
C ILE A 162 -12.47 -6.64 -3.73
N SER A 163 -12.24 -5.33 -3.84
CA SER A 163 -13.27 -4.30 -3.83
C SER A 163 -13.74 -3.97 -5.23
N SER A 164 -15.03 -4.22 -5.48
CA SER A 164 -15.68 -3.84 -6.73
C SER A 164 -15.63 -2.33 -7.00
N ARG A 165 -15.72 -1.50 -5.95
CA ARG A 165 -15.62 -0.04 -6.05
C ARG A 165 -14.22 0.40 -6.47
N MET A 166 -13.17 -0.23 -5.92
CA MET A 166 -11.78 0.03 -6.29
C MET A 166 -11.56 -0.25 -7.77
N ILE A 167 -11.98 -1.44 -8.25
CA ILE A 167 -11.91 -1.82 -9.67
C ILE A 167 -12.65 -0.84 -10.58
N GLU A 168 -13.84 -0.38 -10.18
CA GLU A 168 -14.61 0.61 -10.94
C GLU A 168 -13.86 1.95 -11.08
N ILE A 169 -13.21 2.42 -10.00
CA ILE A 169 -12.40 3.64 -10.00
C ILE A 169 -11.14 3.44 -10.86
N ALA A 170 -10.45 2.32 -10.70
CA ALA A 170 -9.24 1.98 -11.43
C ALA A 170 -9.47 1.94 -12.95
N ARG A 171 -10.55 1.27 -13.39
CA ARG A 171 -10.95 1.24 -14.80
C ARG A 171 -11.22 2.64 -15.37
N ARG A 172 -11.88 3.52 -14.60
CA ARG A 172 -12.10 4.91 -15.03
C ARG A 172 -10.79 5.68 -15.14
N ARG A 173 -9.88 5.51 -14.18
CA ARG A 173 -8.58 6.19 -14.15
C ARG A 173 -7.71 5.79 -15.34
N CYS A 174 -7.73 4.52 -15.72
CA CYS A 174 -6.89 3.96 -16.77
C CYS A 174 -7.60 3.78 -18.12
N ALA A 175 -8.79 4.36 -18.32
CA ALA A 175 -9.61 4.12 -19.52
C ALA A 175 -8.91 4.43 -20.86
N GLY A 176 -7.84 5.23 -20.85
CA GLY A 176 -7.03 5.55 -22.04
C GLY A 176 -5.84 4.62 -22.30
N LEU A 177 -5.62 3.60 -21.47
CA LEU A 177 -4.45 2.72 -21.54
C LEU A 177 -4.85 1.35 -22.07
N ALA A 178 -4.42 1.02 -23.29
CA ALA A 178 -4.78 -0.23 -23.96
C ALA A 178 -4.06 -1.47 -23.40
N ASN A 179 -2.99 -1.27 -22.63
CA ASN A 179 -2.15 -2.31 -22.05
C ASN A 179 -2.36 -2.51 -20.54
N VAL A 180 -3.47 -1.97 -20.01
CA VAL A 180 -3.82 -2.07 -18.59
C VAL A 180 -5.22 -2.68 -18.47
N GLU A 181 -5.35 -3.73 -17.67
CA GLU A 181 -6.65 -4.35 -17.36
C GLU A 181 -6.84 -4.58 -15.87
N PHE A 182 -8.10 -4.77 -15.46
CA PHE A 182 -8.47 -4.92 -14.06
C PHE A 182 -9.46 -6.04 -13.84
N HIS A 183 -9.22 -6.88 -12.83
CA HIS A 183 -10.09 -7.99 -12.45
C HIS A 183 -10.49 -7.93 -10.98
N LEU A 184 -11.77 -8.19 -10.71
CA LEU A 184 -12.22 -8.44 -9.35
C LEU A 184 -11.73 -9.84 -8.93
N THR A 185 -10.99 -9.94 -7.84
CA THR A 185 -10.48 -11.23 -7.33
C THR A 185 -11.24 -11.70 -6.10
N SER A 186 -11.20 -13.01 -5.83
CA SER A 186 -11.66 -13.59 -4.57
C SER A 186 -10.80 -13.15 -3.38
N GLY A 187 -9.54 -12.74 -3.61
CA GLY A 187 -8.56 -12.44 -2.58
C GLY A 187 -8.07 -13.64 -1.79
N LEU A 188 -8.38 -14.86 -2.23
CA LEU A 188 -8.00 -16.11 -1.55
C LEU A 188 -6.75 -16.75 -2.16
N ASP A 189 -6.51 -16.53 -3.45
CA ASP A 189 -5.39 -17.08 -4.22
C ASP A 189 -5.25 -16.34 -5.58
N LEU A 190 -4.33 -16.81 -6.42
CA LEU A 190 -4.08 -16.32 -7.79
C LEU A 190 -4.41 -17.39 -8.84
N GLY A 191 -5.37 -18.28 -8.55
CA GLY A 191 -5.68 -19.45 -9.39
C GLY A 191 -6.17 -19.12 -10.80
N ASP A 192 -6.65 -17.89 -11.03
CA ASP A 192 -7.06 -17.40 -12.35
C ASP A 192 -5.89 -17.14 -13.30
N PHE A 193 -4.65 -17.13 -12.78
CA PHE A 193 -3.45 -16.88 -13.57
C PHE A 193 -2.62 -18.15 -13.79
N ALA A 194 -2.14 -18.30 -15.02
CA ALA A 194 -1.29 -19.43 -15.41
C ALA A 194 0.11 -19.35 -14.76
N ASP A 195 0.78 -20.50 -14.72
CA ASP A 195 2.18 -20.58 -14.30
C ASP A 195 3.07 -19.75 -15.22
N ALA A 196 4.09 -19.10 -14.66
CA ALA A 196 5.10 -18.33 -15.40
C ALA A 196 4.50 -17.31 -16.41
N SER A 197 3.43 -16.61 -16.04
CA SER A 197 2.73 -15.64 -16.88
C SER A 197 3.17 -14.19 -16.69
N PHE A 198 3.92 -13.86 -15.62
CA PHE A 198 4.32 -12.49 -15.29
C PHE A 198 5.84 -12.34 -15.09
N ASP A 199 6.39 -11.20 -15.47
CA ASP A 199 7.79 -10.82 -15.20
C ASP A 199 7.92 -10.08 -13.86
N GLY A 200 6.83 -9.48 -13.39
CA GLY A 200 6.75 -8.75 -12.14
C GLY A 200 5.45 -9.04 -11.40
N VAL A 201 5.51 -9.19 -10.07
CA VAL A 201 4.33 -9.12 -9.20
C VAL A 201 4.52 -8.02 -8.16
N LEU A 202 3.62 -7.06 -8.15
CA LEU A 202 3.63 -5.92 -7.24
C LEU A 202 2.53 -6.11 -6.19
N ALA A 203 2.81 -5.66 -4.97
CA ALA A 203 1.83 -5.64 -3.91
C ALA A 203 2.15 -4.48 -2.97
N LEU A 204 1.47 -3.35 -3.16
CA LEU A 204 1.64 -2.14 -2.34
C LEU A 204 0.50 -2.03 -1.32
N ASP A 205 0.86 -2.05 -0.04
CA ASP A 205 -0.08 -1.96 1.09
C ASP A 205 -1.19 -3.03 1.08
N SER A 206 -1.04 -4.12 0.33
CA SER A 206 -2.04 -5.20 0.24
C SER A 206 -1.72 -6.40 1.14
N PHE A 207 -0.44 -6.75 1.29
CA PHE A 207 0.00 -7.85 2.15
C PHE A 207 -0.44 -7.75 3.62
N PRO A 208 -0.55 -6.57 4.26
CA PRO A 208 -1.02 -6.50 5.64
C PRO A 208 -2.43 -7.08 5.80
N TYR A 209 -3.26 -6.94 4.77
CA TYR A 209 -4.62 -7.50 4.73
C TYR A 209 -4.63 -8.99 4.39
N LEU A 210 -3.66 -9.47 3.59
CA LEU A 210 -3.45 -10.90 3.36
C LEU A 210 -2.95 -11.61 4.61
N VAL A 211 -2.06 -10.97 5.39
CA VAL A 211 -1.59 -11.44 6.71
C VAL A 211 -2.77 -11.50 7.67
N LEU A 212 -3.57 -10.43 7.75
CA LEU A 212 -4.78 -10.39 8.57
C LEU A 212 -5.76 -11.52 8.21
N ALA A 213 -6.01 -11.75 6.92
CA ALA A 213 -6.88 -12.81 6.43
C ALA A 213 -6.27 -14.22 6.53
N GLY A 214 -4.98 -14.34 6.86
CA GLY A 214 -4.28 -15.62 7.01
C GLY A 214 -4.01 -16.32 5.68
N VAL A 215 -3.83 -15.56 4.59
CA VAL A 215 -3.58 -16.07 3.24
C VAL A 215 -2.26 -15.58 2.63
N ALA A 216 -1.45 -14.80 3.36
CA ALA A 216 -0.19 -14.25 2.88
C ALA A 216 0.79 -15.33 2.39
N GLU A 217 0.97 -16.42 3.14
CA GLU A 217 1.87 -17.52 2.74
C GLU A 217 1.39 -18.20 1.44
N ARG A 218 0.08 -18.46 1.32
CA ARG A 218 -0.51 -18.97 0.08
C ARG A 218 -0.26 -18.02 -1.09
N HIS A 219 -0.49 -16.72 -0.90
CA HIS A 219 -0.24 -15.73 -1.95
C HIS A 219 1.24 -15.69 -2.33
N PHE A 220 2.16 -15.82 -1.38
CA PHE A 220 3.59 -15.89 -1.69
C PHE A 220 3.94 -17.11 -2.55
N ILE A 221 3.40 -18.29 -2.23
CA ILE A 221 3.58 -19.50 -3.05
C ILE A 221 3.02 -19.30 -4.47
N GLU A 222 1.84 -18.71 -4.57
CA GLU A 222 1.19 -18.40 -5.84
C GLU A 222 1.96 -17.35 -6.65
N ILE A 223 2.53 -16.33 -6.00
CA ILE A 223 3.44 -15.36 -6.61
C ILE A 223 4.63 -16.08 -7.24
N ALA A 224 5.27 -17.00 -6.49
CA ALA A 224 6.37 -17.79 -7.02
C ALA A 224 5.95 -18.64 -8.23
N ARG A 225 4.72 -19.19 -8.23
CA ARG A 225 4.16 -19.98 -9.34
C ARG A 225 3.95 -19.14 -10.61
N VAL A 226 3.30 -17.98 -10.50
CA VAL A 226 2.94 -17.13 -11.65
C VAL A 226 4.10 -16.31 -12.21
N LEU A 227 5.17 -16.10 -11.44
CA LEU A 227 6.37 -15.40 -11.92
C LEU A 227 7.16 -16.24 -12.93
N ARG A 228 7.66 -15.63 -14.01
CA ARG A 228 8.66 -16.25 -14.88
C ARG A 228 9.98 -16.42 -14.12
N ARG A 229 10.85 -17.29 -14.63
CA ARG A 229 12.24 -17.38 -14.14
C ARG A 229 12.93 -16.02 -14.29
N GLY A 230 13.62 -15.57 -13.25
CA GLY A 230 14.23 -14.24 -13.20
C GLY A 230 13.24 -13.09 -12.97
N GLY A 231 11.93 -13.37 -12.93
CA GLY A 231 10.90 -12.40 -12.56
C GLY A 231 11.00 -12.00 -11.08
N MET A 232 10.48 -10.83 -10.75
CA MET A 232 10.60 -10.24 -9.41
C MET A 232 9.24 -10.03 -8.76
N ALA A 233 9.14 -10.20 -7.44
CA ALA A 233 8.03 -9.68 -6.67
C ALA A 233 8.47 -8.56 -5.74
N ALA A 234 7.75 -7.44 -5.79
CA ALA A 234 7.96 -6.28 -4.94
C ALA A 234 6.79 -6.21 -3.95
N ILE A 235 7.05 -6.52 -2.68
CA ILE A 235 6.09 -6.46 -1.58
C ILE A 235 6.41 -5.23 -0.75
N LEU A 236 5.59 -4.19 -0.91
CA LEU A 236 5.76 -2.91 -0.26
C LEU A 236 4.75 -2.87 0.89
N ASN A 237 5.27 -3.00 2.10
CA ASN A 237 4.57 -3.16 3.38
C ASN A 237 3.98 -4.56 3.53
N TYR A 238 4.71 -5.46 4.21
CA TYR A 238 4.30 -6.86 4.39
C TYR A 238 3.23 -7.01 5.47
N SER A 239 3.35 -6.31 6.60
CA SER A 239 2.36 -6.41 7.67
C SER A 239 2.31 -5.15 8.53
N TYR A 240 1.20 -4.99 9.26
CA TYR A 240 1.11 -4.00 10.34
C TYR A 240 1.64 -4.53 11.68
N ARG A 241 2.35 -5.67 11.69
CA ARG A 241 3.02 -6.17 12.89
C ARG A 241 4.19 -5.22 13.16
N THR A 242 4.18 -4.52 14.29
CA THR A 242 5.17 -3.50 14.65
C THR A 242 6.54 -4.09 15.03
N SER A 243 6.99 -5.14 14.34
CA SER A 243 8.22 -5.88 14.59
C SER A 243 8.91 -6.25 13.27
N PRO A 244 9.83 -5.38 12.78
CA PRO A 244 10.51 -5.59 11.50
C PRO A 244 11.19 -6.95 11.33
N GLY A 245 11.79 -7.47 12.40
CA GLY A 245 12.48 -8.77 12.36
C GLY A 245 11.56 -9.96 12.11
N ILE A 246 10.26 -9.85 12.41
CA ILE A 246 9.28 -10.91 12.10
C ILE A 246 9.02 -10.95 10.59
N ASP A 247 8.82 -9.78 9.97
CA ASP A 247 8.56 -9.68 8.53
C ASP A 247 9.76 -10.16 7.71
N SER A 248 10.99 -9.75 8.08
CA SER A 248 12.22 -10.29 7.47
C SER A 248 12.36 -11.80 7.64
N GLY A 249 12.02 -12.33 8.83
CA GLY A 249 12.04 -13.76 9.10
C GLY A 249 11.05 -14.55 8.22
N ASP A 250 9.82 -14.06 8.09
CA ASP A 250 8.82 -14.64 7.20
C ASP A 250 9.25 -14.58 5.74
N MET A 251 9.74 -13.43 5.28
CA MET A 251 10.21 -13.24 3.91
C MET A 251 11.39 -14.15 3.57
N SER A 252 12.37 -14.29 4.45
CA SER A 252 13.50 -15.21 4.28
C SER A 252 13.05 -16.67 4.18
N ARG A 253 12.18 -17.10 5.10
CA ARG A 253 11.63 -18.46 5.13
C ARG A 253 10.83 -18.79 3.87
N LEU A 254 9.93 -17.89 3.46
CA LEU A 254 9.07 -18.07 2.29
C LEU A 254 9.88 -18.07 0.99
N SER A 255 10.86 -17.15 0.86
CA SER A 255 11.73 -17.08 -0.31
C SER A 255 12.54 -18.37 -0.47
N HIS A 256 13.15 -18.86 0.61
CA HIS A 256 13.88 -20.13 0.60
C HIS A 256 12.96 -21.31 0.24
N ALA A 257 11.76 -21.39 0.81
CA ALA A 257 10.81 -22.46 0.54
C ALA A 257 10.34 -22.50 -0.93
N CYS A 258 10.32 -21.34 -1.60
CA CYS A 258 9.86 -21.21 -2.99
C CYS A 258 10.99 -21.18 -4.03
N GLY A 259 12.26 -21.28 -3.62
CA GLY A 259 13.40 -21.14 -4.55
C GLY A 259 13.48 -19.73 -5.13
N MET A 260 13.44 -18.73 -4.25
CA MET A 260 13.55 -17.31 -4.60
C MET A 260 14.68 -16.65 -3.79
N ASP A 261 15.39 -15.75 -4.45
CA ASP A 261 16.38 -14.85 -3.86
C ASP A 261 15.68 -13.66 -3.17
N LEU A 262 15.96 -13.41 -1.89
CA LEU A 262 15.61 -12.15 -1.25
C LEU A 262 16.67 -11.08 -1.60
N VAL A 263 16.30 -10.13 -2.46
CA VAL A 263 17.17 -9.08 -3.02
C VAL A 263 17.19 -7.83 -2.13
N VAL A 264 16.02 -7.44 -1.61
CA VAL A 264 15.87 -6.33 -0.65
C VAL A 264 15.10 -6.84 0.55
N ASP A 265 15.61 -6.59 1.75
CA ASP A 265 15.07 -7.09 3.01
C ASP A 265 14.80 -5.93 3.98
N GLY A 266 13.56 -5.46 4.02
CA GLY A 266 13.07 -4.56 5.06
C GLY A 266 13.55 -3.11 4.95
N GLU A 267 13.92 -2.63 3.75
CA GLU A 267 14.37 -1.25 3.54
C GLU A 267 13.21 -0.25 3.52
N MET A 268 13.46 1.02 3.84
CA MET A 268 12.49 2.12 3.72
C MET A 268 12.99 3.18 2.73
N PRO A 269 12.94 2.90 1.41
CA PRO A 269 13.59 3.74 0.41
C PRO A 269 12.83 5.04 0.07
N PHE A 270 11.62 5.22 0.63
CA PHE A 270 10.71 6.30 0.24
C PHE A 270 10.64 7.40 1.31
N GLY A 271 10.68 8.66 0.88
CA GLY A 271 10.50 9.80 1.76
C GLY A 271 9.02 10.11 2.06
N SER A 272 8.11 9.74 1.15
CA SER A 272 6.68 10.08 1.24
C SER A 272 5.77 8.91 1.69
N TRP A 273 6.34 7.73 1.92
CA TRP A 273 5.62 6.53 2.34
C TRP A 273 6.46 5.74 3.36
N ASP A 274 5.84 5.27 4.44
CA ASP A 274 6.53 4.81 5.65
C ASP A 274 6.45 3.29 5.90
N GLY A 275 6.32 2.49 4.85
CA GLY A 275 6.41 1.03 4.92
C GLY A 275 7.81 0.47 4.61
N MET A 276 8.04 -0.77 5.02
CA MET A 276 9.22 -1.54 4.60
C MET A 276 9.00 -2.17 3.24
N VAL A 277 10.07 -2.34 2.49
CA VAL A 277 10.06 -2.90 1.15
C VAL A 277 10.84 -4.21 1.13
N PHE A 278 10.24 -5.20 0.48
CA PHE A 278 10.88 -6.46 0.16
C PHE A 278 10.86 -6.68 -1.34
N LEU A 279 12.02 -7.05 -1.90
CA LEU A 279 12.14 -7.43 -3.30
C LEU A 279 12.67 -8.86 -3.33
N VAL A 280 11.90 -9.77 -3.92
CA VAL A 280 12.31 -11.16 -4.13
C VAL A 280 12.38 -11.46 -5.61
N ARG A 281 13.28 -12.36 -6.02
CA ARG A 281 13.46 -12.75 -7.41
C ARG A 281 13.36 -14.26 -7.54
N ARG A 282 12.56 -14.74 -8.50
CA ARG A 282 12.46 -16.17 -8.80
C ARG A 282 13.77 -16.65 -9.40
N ASP A 283 14.38 -17.68 -8.79
CA ASP A 283 15.71 -18.14 -9.19
C ASP A 283 15.78 -18.46 -10.69
N GLY A 284 16.86 -18.02 -11.31
CA GLY A 284 17.14 -18.25 -12.73
C GLY A 284 17.69 -19.64 -13.06
N GLY A 285 17.98 -20.47 -12.05
CA GLY A 285 18.62 -21.81 -12.15
C GLY A 285 18.46 -22.54 -13.49
N THR A 286 19.60 -22.88 -14.08
CA THR A 286 19.81 -23.45 -15.42
C THR A 286 18.78 -24.47 -15.89
#